data_AF-A0A6A5V6D9-F1
#
_entry.id   AF-A0A6A5V6D9-F1
#
_cell.length_a   1.000
_cell.length_b   1.000
_cell.length_c   1.000
_cell.angle_alpha   90.00
_cell.angle_beta   90.00
_cell.angle_gamma   90.00
#
_symmetry.space_group_name_H-M   'P 1'
#
loop_
_entity.id
_entity.type
_entity.pdbx_description
1 polymer ?
#
loop_
_entity_poly.entity_id
_entity_poly.type
_entity_poly.pdbx_seq_one_letter_code
_entity_poly.pdbx_strand_id
1 'polypeptide(L)'
;PQTKQEDSLSASSFLLVCDPRQCLFCIDDEGLPLAQRMFCYSRVAKMMDHIEDEHLRRFAPDTTSPCPHPTCRKEGVPLDGVLHFKRHAQDVHSIKLR
;
A
#
# COMPACT_ATOMS: atom_id res chain seq x y z
N PRO A 1 -28.58 19.38 17.59
CA PRO A 1 -27.23 19.94 17.80
C PRO A 1 -26.51 19.21 18.95
N GLN A 2 -25.74 18.17 18.62
CA GLN A 2 -24.79 17.56 19.56
C GLN A 2 -23.50 17.26 18.80
N THR A 3 -22.56 18.17 18.99
CA THR A 3 -21.16 18.09 18.59
C THR A 3 -20.48 17.04 19.47
N LYS A 4 -20.10 15.91 18.87
CA LYS A 4 -19.07 15.02 19.42
C LYS A 4 -17.95 14.96 18.40
N GLN A 5 -16.99 15.86 18.58
CA GLN A 5 -15.69 15.80 17.94
C GLN A 5 -14.95 14.64 18.58
N GLU A 6 -15.01 13.49 17.93
CA GLU A 6 -14.22 12.31 18.25
C GLU A 6 -12.96 12.31 17.36
N ASP A 7 -11.83 12.53 18.03
CA ASP A 7 -10.48 12.14 17.66
C ASP A 7 -10.06 12.33 16.18
N SER A 8 -10.01 13.59 15.76
CA SER A 8 -9.37 14.00 14.50
C SER A 8 -7.85 14.11 14.60
N LEU A 9 -7.21 13.38 15.53
CA LEU A 9 -5.75 13.23 15.56
C LEU A 9 -5.33 12.14 14.58
N SER A 10 -5.38 12.53 13.30
CA SER A 10 -4.33 12.22 12.33
C SER A 10 -4.10 10.73 12.04
N ALA A 11 -5.10 10.12 11.39
CA ALA A 11 -4.85 9.00 10.47
C ALA A 11 -3.76 9.35 9.42
N SER A 12 -3.42 10.63 9.26
CA SER A 12 -2.39 11.15 8.35
C SER A 12 -0.94 11.00 8.84
N SER A 13 -0.68 10.80 10.14
CA SER A 13 0.71 10.69 10.66
C SER A 13 1.19 9.25 10.87
N PHE A 14 0.29 8.28 10.96
CA PHE A 14 0.64 6.85 11.08
C PHE A 14 1.00 6.19 9.73
N LEU A 15 0.84 6.90 8.62
CA LEU A 15 1.04 6.37 7.26
C LEU A 15 2.45 6.61 6.68
N LEU A 16 3.38 7.17 7.46
CA LEU A 16 4.65 7.62 6.89
C LEU A 16 5.71 6.52 6.76
N VAL A 17 5.60 5.43 7.53
CA VAL A 17 6.55 4.31 7.50
C VAL A 17 5.77 3.02 7.32
N CYS A 18 5.65 2.57 6.07
CA CYS A 18 5.14 1.23 5.79
C CYS A 18 6.19 0.21 6.22
N ASP A 19 5.85 -0.68 7.14
CA ASP A 19 6.74 -1.80 7.48
C ASP A 19 6.87 -2.69 6.24
N PRO A 20 8.06 -3.22 5.91
CA PRO A 20 8.26 -4.08 4.75
C PRO A 20 7.46 -5.39 4.81
N ARG A 21 6.74 -5.67 5.90
CA ARG A 21 5.80 -6.79 6.04
C ARG A 21 4.34 -6.36 5.92
N GLN A 22 4.04 -5.11 5.60
CA GLN A 22 2.69 -4.63 5.34
C GLN A 22 2.41 -4.59 3.83
N CYS A 23 1.14 -4.80 3.47
CA CYS A 23 0.72 -4.69 2.08
C CYS A 23 0.45 -3.23 1.72
N LEU A 24 1.18 -2.72 0.72
CA LEU A 24 1.04 -1.34 0.21
C LEU A 24 -0.36 -1.07 -0.36
N PHE A 25 -1.06 -2.09 -0.86
CA PHE A 25 -2.42 -1.96 -1.38
C PHE A 25 -3.45 -1.89 -0.25
N CYS A 26 -3.34 -2.77 0.75
CA CYS A 26 -4.33 -2.86 1.81
C CYS A 26 -4.27 -1.69 2.80
N ILE A 27 -3.12 -1.03 2.99
CA ILE A 27 -3.00 0.06 3.96
C ILE A 27 -3.88 1.27 3.61
N ASP A 28 -4.10 1.52 2.32
CA ASP A 28 -4.90 2.63 1.80
C ASP A 28 -6.29 2.18 1.34
N ASP A 29 -6.64 0.91 1.50
CA ASP A 29 -7.94 0.39 1.12
C ASP A 29 -8.99 0.74 2.18
N GLU A 30 -9.76 1.79 1.93
CA GLU A 30 -10.83 2.26 2.82
C GLU A 30 -12.01 1.29 2.92
N GLY A 31 -12.10 0.32 2.00
CA GLY A 31 -13.07 -0.78 2.07
C GLY A 31 -12.70 -1.84 3.11
N LEU A 32 -11.46 -1.85 3.60
CA LEU A 32 -10.98 -2.78 4.62
C LEU A 32 -11.09 -2.18 6.04
N PRO A 33 -11.41 -3.01 7.06
CA PRO A 33 -11.32 -2.61 8.46
C PRO A 33 -9.87 -2.26 8.83
N LEU A 34 -9.71 -1.33 9.78
CA LEU A 34 -8.39 -0.83 10.21
C LEU A 34 -7.39 -1.94 10.58
N ALA A 35 -7.86 -3.01 11.22
CA ALA A 35 -7.03 -4.16 11.58
C ALA A 35 -6.43 -4.88 10.36
N GLN A 36 -7.16 -4.95 9.24
CA GLN A 36 -6.63 -5.51 7.98
C GLN A 36 -5.72 -4.51 7.26
N ARG A 37 -6.06 -3.22 7.28
CA ARG A 37 -5.22 -2.17 6.70
C ARG A 37 -3.83 -2.10 7.35
N MET A 38 -3.79 -2.27 8.67
CA MET A 38 -2.56 -2.24 9.45
C MET A 38 -1.91 -3.62 9.64
N PHE A 39 -2.43 -4.66 8.96
CA PHE A 39 -1.94 -6.03 9.15
C PHE A 39 -0.48 -6.19 8.73
N CYS A 40 0.35 -6.65 9.65
CA CYS A 40 1.74 -7.03 9.40
C CYS A 40 1.85 -8.54 9.25
N TYR A 41 2.35 -9.00 8.11
CA TYR A 41 2.66 -10.41 7.90
C TYR A 41 3.85 -10.83 8.78
N SER A 42 3.90 -12.09 9.18
CA SER A 42 5.03 -12.60 9.97
C SER A 42 6.36 -12.58 9.20
N ARG A 43 6.32 -12.60 7.86
CA ARG A 43 7.49 -12.62 6.98
C ARG A 43 7.24 -11.76 5.75
N VAL A 44 8.27 -11.05 5.27
CA VAL A 44 8.21 -10.26 4.03
C VAL A 44 7.79 -11.12 2.85
N ALA A 45 8.35 -12.34 2.71
CA ALA A 45 7.97 -13.27 1.65
C ALA A 45 6.46 -13.57 1.59
N LYS A 46 5.77 -13.66 2.74
CA LYS A 46 4.32 -13.91 2.79
C LYS A 46 3.51 -12.68 2.37
N MET A 47 3.97 -11.49 2.73
CA MET A 47 3.39 -10.24 2.24
C MET A 47 3.56 -10.15 0.72
N MET A 48 4.74 -10.55 0.22
CA MET A 48 5.01 -10.56 -1.21
C MET A 48 4.12 -11.52 -1.98
N ASP A 49 3.99 -12.77 -1.52
CA ASP A 49 3.06 -13.75 -2.11
C ASP A 49 1.64 -13.18 -2.19
N HIS A 50 1.20 -12.48 -1.14
CA HIS A 50 -0.10 -11.80 -1.12
C HIS A 50 -0.19 -10.67 -2.17
N ILE A 51 0.83 -9.81 -2.27
CA ILE A 51 0.85 -8.75 -3.29
C ILE A 51 0.80 -9.34 -4.69
N GLU A 52 1.57 -10.40 -4.94
CA GLU A 52 1.64 -11.02 -6.26
C GLU A 52 0.33 -11.73 -6.66
N ASP A 53 -0.27 -12.51 -5.77
CA ASP A 53 -1.48 -13.29 -6.10
C ASP A 53 -2.78 -12.46 -6.07
N GLU A 54 -2.93 -11.56 -5.09
CA GLU A 54 -4.18 -10.82 -4.90
C GLU A 54 -4.24 -9.51 -5.71
N HIS A 55 -3.10 -8.83 -5.83
CA HIS A 55 -3.03 -7.51 -6.46
C HIS A 55 -2.41 -7.59 -7.85
N LEU A 56 -1.15 -8.00 -7.98
CA LEU A 56 -0.41 -7.96 -9.25
C LEU A 56 -0.94 -8.95 -10.29
N ARG A 57 -1.50 -10.10 -9.88
CA ARG A 57 -2.17 -11.02 -10.81
C ARG A 57 -3.37 -10.39 -11.52
N ARG A 58 -3.96 -9.36 -10.91
CA ARG A 58 -5.07 -8.58 -11.47
C ARG A 58 -4.63 -7.32 -12.21
N PHE A 59 -3.35 -6.96 -12.16
CA PHE A 59 -2.82 -5.88 -12.98
C PHE A 59 -2.89 -6.28 -14.44
N ALA A 60 -3.65 -5.53 -15.24
CA ALA A 60 -3.53 -5.69 -16.68
C ALA A 60 -2.17 -5.12 -17.13
N PRO A 61 -1.54 -5.72 -18.15
CA PRO A 61 -0.22 -5.29 -18.62
C PRO A 61 -0.19 -3.83 -19.07
N ASP A 62 -1.33 -3.28 -19.51
CA ASP A 62 -1.47 -1.91 -20.02
C ASP A 62 -2.10 -0.96 -18.99
N THR A 63 -2.24 -1.36 -17.72
CA THR A 63 -2.79 -0.48 -16.68
C THR A 63 -1.70 0.34 -16.02
N THR A 64 -1.67 1.63 -16.29
CA THR A 64 -0.95 2.59 -15.46
C THR A 64 -1.75 2.82 -14.19
N SER A 65 -1.20 2.40 -13.04
CA SER A 65 -1.81 2.70 -11.75
C SER A 65 -0.86 3.51 -10.89
N PRO A 66 -1.32 4.50 -10.11
CA PRO A 66 -0.47 5.14 -9.13
C PRO A 66 -0.07 4.13 -8.05
N CYS A 67 1.07 4.37 -7.41
CA CYS A 67 1.40 3.62 -6.20
C CYS A 67 0.24 3.74 -5.18
N PRO A 68 -0.20 2.63 -4.56
CA PRO A 68 -1.26 2.67 -3.56
C PRO A 68 -0.79 3.33 -2.25
N HIS A 69 0.52 3.51 -2.05
CA HIS A 69 1.03 4.20 -0.89
C HIS A 69 0.66 5.70 -0.92
N PRO A 70 0.05 6.25 0.15
CA PRO A 70 -0.51 7.60 0.15
C PRO A 70 0.52 8.69 -0.14
N THR A 71 1.77 8.53 0.31
CA THR A 71 2.85 9.47 -0.04
C THR A 71 3.20 9.40 -1.51
N CYS A 72 3.32 8.20 -2.07
CA CYS A 72 3.71 8.02 -3.47
C CYS A 72 2.59 8.45 -4.44
N ARG A 73 1.32 8.33 -4.00
CA ARG A 73 0.16 8.87 -4.72
C ARG A 73 0.19 10.40 -4.76
N LYS A 74 0.59 11.08 -3.67
CA LYS A 74 0.75 12.54 -3.66
C LYS A 74 1.86 13.02 -4.59
N GLU A 75 2.95 12.26 -4.68
CA GLU A 75 4.05 12.52 -5.62
C GLU A 75 3.66 12.21 -7.09
N GLY A 76 2.51 11.57 -7.30
CA GLY A 76 1.99 11.30 -8.64
C GLY A 76 2.82 10.33 -9.46
N VAL A 77 3.56 9.42 -8.81
CA VAL A 77 4.45 8.48 -9.52
C VAL A 77 3.62 7.51 -10.38
N PRO A 78 3.70 7.59 -11.72
CA PRO A 78 2.99 6.66 -12.59
C PRO A 78 3.73 5.32 -12.59
N LEU A 79 3.03 4.24 -12.24
CA LEU A 79 3.58 2.89 -12.34
C LEU A 79 2.94 2.22 -13.54
N ASP A 80 3.70 2.15 -14.63
CA ASP A 80 3.27 1.54 -15.87
C ASP A 80 3.52 0.03 -15.79
N GLY A 81 2.50 -0.69 -15.32
CA GLY A 81 2.53 -2.13 -15.13
C GLY A 81 3.36 -2.64 -13.95
N VAL A 82 3.39 -3.97 -13.83
CA VAL A 82 3.97 -4.70 -12.69
C VAL A 82 5.47 -4.44 -12.54
N LEU A 83 6.22 -4.33 -13.65
CA LEU A 83 7.68 -4.15 -13.58
C LEU A 83 8.07 -2.82 -12.93
N HIS A 84 7.43 -1.72 -13.33
CA HIS A 84 7.67 -0.41 -12.71
C HIS A 84 7.21 -0.40 -11.26
N PHE A 85 6.11 -1.07 -10.92
CA PHE A 85 5.70 -1.23 -9.53
C PHE A 85 6.75 -1.98 -8.71
N LYS A 86 7.28 -3.11 -9.19
CA LYS A 86 8.33 -3.88 -8.50
C LYS A 86 9.59 -3.04 -8.27
N ARG A 87 9.98 -2.23 -9.28
CA ARG A 87 11.13 -1.33 -9.15
C ARG A 87 10.88 -0.22 -8.14
N HIS A 88 9.72 0.42 -8.18
CA HIS A 88 9.31 1.46 -7.23
C HIS A 88 9.26 0.92 -5.80
N ALA A 89 8.67 -0.26 -5.59
CA ALA A 89 8.63 -0.91 -4.28
C ALA A 89 10.03 -1.17 -3.72
N GLN A 90 10.98 -1.57 -4.58
CA GLN A 90 12.36 -1.77 -4.17
C GLN A 90 13.08 -0.44 -3.84
N ASP A 91 12.99 0.55 -4.72
CA ASP A 91 13.78 1.79 -4.59
C ASP A 91 13.21 2.74 -3.51
N VAL A 92 11.87 2.82 -3.39
CA VAL A 92 11.18 3.75 -2.48
C VAL A 92 10.83 3.09 -1.15
N HIS A 93 10.40 1.82 -1.19
CA HIS A 93 9.93 1.10 0.00
C HIS A 93 10.91 0.04 0.51
N SER A 94 12.05 -0.18 -0.15
CA SER A 94 13.00 -1.26 0.17
C SER A 94 12.35 -2.66 0.19
N ILE A 95 11.25 -2.83 -0.56
CA ILE A 95 10.51 -4.08 -0.71
C ILE A 95 10.87 -4.68 -2.07
N LYS A 96 11.68 -5.74 -2.05
CA LYS A 96 12.06 -6.44 -3.28
C LYS A 96 11.03 -7.51 -3.62
N LEU A 97 10.05 -7.14 -4.47
CA LEU A 97 9.05 -8.08 -5.01
C LEU A 97 9.68 -9.13 -5.93
N ARG A 98 9.08 -10.33 -6.05
CA ARG A 98 9.75 -11.50 -6.68
C ARG A 98 9.66 -11.51 -8.19
#